data_AF-A0A3M1XZL7-F1
#
_entry.id   AF-A0A3M1XZL7-F1
#
_cell.length_a   1.000
_cell.length_b   1.000
_cell.length_c   1.000
_cell.angle_alpha   90.00
_cell.angle_beta   90.00
_cell.angle_gamma   90.00
#
_symmetry.space_group_name_H-M   'P 1'
#
loop_
_entity.id
_entity.type
_entity.pdbx_description
1 polymer ?
#
loop_
_entity_poly.entity_id
_entity_poly.type
_entity_poly.pdbx_seq_one_letter_code
_entity_poly.pdbx_strand_id
1 'polypeptide(L)'
;MRELNREQKEAVLYTDGPALVLAGPGTGKTHTIASRVVYLIKEGHPARDIFVITFTNRASSELKGRISSYLNGRGSVPFVGTFHSLGLEIIRSHLNPAPRLISTHEQSDILRKLGIKGRTEKLLNRISYIKNTLTEPEDEINELYGKYNSYLREHNLIDLDDILTVSAGLLASSPPEPG
;
A
#
# COMPACT_ATOMS: atom_id res chain seq x y z
N MET A 1 -2.08 16.75 -23.27
CA MET A 1 -1.09 16.70 -22.16
C MET A 1 -0.42 18.07 -22.10
N ARG A 2 -0.11 18.60 -20.90
CA ARG A 2 0.67 19.85 -20.79
C ARG A 2 2.12 19.61 -21.22
N GLU A 3 2.81 20.67 -21.63
CA GLU A 3 4.23 20.59 -22.00
C GLU A 3 5.11 20.35 -20.77
N LEU A 4 6.12 19.48 -20.91
CA LEU A 4 7.10 19.17 -19.88
C LEU A 4 8.28 20.13 -20.02
N ASN A 5 8.77 20.68 -18.89
CA ASN A 5 10.06 21.36 -18.91
C ASN A 5 11.21 20.33 -19.07
N ARG A 6 12.45 20.82 -19.19
CA ARG A 6 13.62 19.97 -19.45
C ARG A 6 13.80 18.91 -18.36
N GLU A 7 13.75 19.29 -17.09
CA GLU A 7 13.97 18.41 -15.95
C GLU A 7 12.85 17.37 -15.79
N GLN A 8 11.59 17.76 -16.05
CA GLN A 8 10.46 16.84 -16.06
C GLN A 8 10.55 15.86 -17.24
N LYS A 9 11.02 16.31 -18.40
CA LYS A 9 11.22 15.47 -19.58
C LYS A 9 12.32 14.43 -19.31
N GLU A 10 13.42 14.84 -18.70
CA GLU A 10 14.49 13.92 -18.25
C GLU A 10 13.94 12.86 -17.29
N ALA A 11 13.17 13.27 -16.27
CA ALA A 11 12.52 12.35 -15.33
C ALA A 11 11.48 11.42 -15.98
N VAL A 12 10.85 11.83 -17.08
CA VAL A 12 9.89 11.01 -17.83
C VAL A 12 10.61 9.98 -18.70
N LEU A 13 11.71 10.37 -19.36
CA LEU A 13 12.41 9.54 -20.34
C LEU A 13 13.40 8.54 -19.71
N TYR A 14 13.87 8.79 -18.49
CA TYR A 14 14.80 7.88 -17.81
C TYR A 14 14.17 6.51 -17.54
N THR A 15 14.63 5.43 -18.16
CA THR A 15 14.06 4.07 -17.97
C THR A 15 15.05 3.05 -17.40
N ASP A 16 16.32 3.44 -17.24
CA ASP A 16 17.43 2.55 -16.89
C ASP A 16 17.64 2.45 -15.37
N GLY A 17 16.73 1.74 -14.68
CA GLY A 17 16.89 1.39 -13.27
C GLY A 17 16.31 2.39 -12.26
N PRO A 18 16.76 2.36 -10.99
CA PRO A 18 16.20 3.20 -9.93
C PRO A 18 16.49 4.70 -10.11
N ALA A 19 15.48 5.55 -9.89
CA ALA A 19 15.62 7.01 -9.93
C ALA A 19 15.00 7.69 -8.71
N LEU A 20 15.60 8.81 -8.29
CA LEU A 20 15.09 9.72 -7.28
C LEU A 20 14.83 11.10 -7.91
N VAL A 21 13.57 11.52 -7.93
CA VAL A 21 13.17 12.85 -8.43
C VAL A 21 12.89 13.78 -7.25
N LEU A 22 13.80 14.72 -7.01
CA LEU A 22 13.62 15.76 -5.99
C LEU A 22 12.78 16.91 -6.55
N ALA A 23 11.66 17.22 -5.90
CA ALA A 23 10.73 18.19 -6.43
C ALA A 23 10.02 18.98 -5.33
N GLY A 24 10.18 20.32 -5.36
CA GLY A 24 9.54 21.25 -4.43
C GLY A 24 8.02 21.37 -4.63
N PRO A 25 7.28 22.01 -3.71
CA PRO A 25 5.86 22.32 -3.90
C PRO A 25 5.59 23.04 -5.23
N GLY A 26 4.47 22.74 -5.90
CA GLY A 26 4.09 23.41 -7.16
C GLY A 26 4.88 23.04 -8.43
N THR A 27 5.97 22.28 -8.32
CA THR A 27 6.86 21.93 -9.46
C THR A 27 6.31 20.89 -10.46
N GLY A 28 5.04 20.49 -10.33
CA GLY A 28 4.42 19.55 -11.27
C GLY A 28 4.77 18.07 -11.06
N LYS A 29 5.11 17.64 -9.84
CA LYS A 29 5.34 16.22 -9.48
C LYS A 29 4.30 15.26 -10.06
N THR A 30 3.03 15.52 -9.79
CA THR A 30 1.91 14.70 -10.26
C THR A 30 1.81 14.66 -11.78
N HIS A 31 2.09 15.78 -12.44
CA HIS A 31 2.13 15.83 -13.91
C HIS A 31 3.26 14.97 -14.46
N THR A 32 4.44 15.06 -13.87
CA THR A 32 5.63 14.28 -14.25
C THR A 32 5.38 12.77 -14.11
N ILE A 33 4.84 12.34 -12.96
CA ILE A 33 4.51 10.92 -12.73
C ILE A 33 3.48 10.42 -13.75
N ALA A 34 2.38 11.17 -13.96
CA ALA A 34 1.36 10.77 -14.94
C ALA A 34 1.92 10.70 -16.36
N SER A 35 2.79 11.65 -16.75
CA SER A 35 3.44 11.66 -18.05
C SER A 35 4.40 10.49 -18.22
N ARG A 36 5.16 10.12 -17.17
CA ARG A 36 6.06 8.96 -17.17
C ARG A 36 5.29 7.66 -17.38
N VAL A 37 4.18 7.46 -16.66
CA VAL A 37 3.34 6.27 -16.82
C VAL A 37 2.82 6.16 -18.27
N VAL A 38 2.31 7.25 -18.81
CA VAL A 38 1.79 7.27 -20.19
C VAL A 38 2.91 7.05 -21.21
N TYR A 39 4.11 7.59 -20.95
CA TYR A 39 5.28 7.34 -21.78
C TYR A 39 5.64 5.85 -21.80
N LEU A 40 5.79 5.21 -20.64
CA LEU A 40 6.08 3.77 -20.54
C LEU A 40 5.06 2.92 -21.31
N ILE A 41 3.75 3.22 -21.17
CA ILE A 41 2.69 2.50 -21.89
C ILE A 41 2.84 2.69 -23.41
N LYS A 42 3.21 3.89 -23.87
CA LYS A 42 3.42 4.17 -25.30
C LYS A 42 4.66 3.51 -25.87
N GLU A 43 5.69 3.32 -25.06
CA GLU A 43 6.89 2.55 -25.42
C GLU A 43 6.65 1.02 -25.41
N GLY A 44 5.43 0.57 -25.10
CA GLY A 44 5.03 -0.83 -25.18
C GLY A 44 5.11 -1.59 -23.86
N HIS A 45 5.42 -0.92 -22.73
CA HIS A 45 5.34 -1.58 -21.42
C HIS A 45 3.87 -1.90 -21.08
N PRO A 46 3.55 -3.17 -20.72
CA PRO A 46 2.20 -3.53 -20.34
C PRO A 46 1.75 -2.76 -19.08
N ALA A 47 0.56 -2.18 -19.10
CA ALA A 47 0.03 -1.43 -17.96
C ALA A 47 -0.09 -2.28 -16.67
N ARG A 48 -0.27 -3.60 -16.82
CA ARG A 48 -0.31 -4.55 -15.68
C ARG A 48 1.04 -4.68 -14.95
N ASP A 49 2.14 -4.28 -15.58
CA ASP A 49 3.49 -4.35 -15.01
C ASP A 49 3.92 -2.99 -14.41
N ILE A 50 3.05 -1.99 -14.44
CA ILE A 50 3.30 -0.64 -13.90
C ILE A 50 2.48 -0.47 -12.63
N PHE A 51 3.14 -0.11 -11.53
CA PHE A 51 2.51 0.18 -10.25
C PHE A 51 2.80 1.61 -9.81
N VAL A 52 1.76 2.35 -9.45
CA VAL A 52 1.88 3.72 -8.96
C VAL A 52 1.27 3.81 -7.55
N ILE A 53 2.14 4.03 -6.56
CA ILE A 53 1.75 4.08 -5.16
C ILE A 53 1.75 5.53 -4.66
N THR A 54 0.74 5.88 -3.89
CA THR A 54 0.61 7.17 -3.20
C THR A 54 0.19 6.97 -1.75
N PHE A 55 0.30 7.99 -0.91
CA PHE A 55 -0.06 7.88 0.51
C PHE A 55 -1.57 8.00 0.78
N THR A 56 -2.35 8.59 -0.13
CA THR A 56 -3.79 8.84 0.11
C THR A 56 -4.64 8.39 -1.05
N ASN A 57 -5.86 7.93 -0.74
CA ASN A 57 -6.85 7.55 -1.76
C ASN A 57 -7.20 8.72 -2.68
N ARG A 58 -7.22 9.96 -2.14
CA ARG A 58 -7.44 11.18 -2.93
C ARG A 58 -6.35 11.37 -3.97
N ALA A 59 -5.08 11.25 -3.57
CA ALA A 59 -3.95 11.38 -4.49
C ALA A 59 -3.96 10.25 -5.54
N SER A 60 -4.26 9.02 -5.13
CA SER A 60 -4.40 7.88 -6.07
C SER A 60 -5.48 8.16 -7.12
N SER A 61 -6.66 8.62 -6.67
CA SER A 61 -7.81 8.89 -7.54
C SER A 61 -7.53 10.03 -8.53
N GLU A 62 -6.94 11.14 -8.05
CA GLU A 62 -6.54 12.24 -8.92
C GLU A 62 -5.53 11.79 -9.98
N LEU A 63 -4.50 11.04 -9.56
CA LEU A 63 -3.44 10.58 -10.45
C LEU A 63 -3.98 9.56 -11.47
N LYS A 64 -4.86 8.65 -11.06
CA LYS A 64 -5.55 7.70 -11.94
C LYS A 64 -6.40 8.40 -12.98
N GLY A 65 -7.19 9.41 -12.58
CA GLY A 65 -7.99 10.22 -13.50
C GLY A 65 -7.13 10.97 -14.51
N ARG A 66 -5.99 11.51 -14.06
CA ARG A 66 -5.02 12.20 -14.93
C ARG A 66 -4.39 11.26 -15.95
N ILE A 67 -3.93 10.08 -15.53
CA ILE A 67 -3.38 9.05 -16.43
C ILE A 67 -4.43 8.62 -17.46
N SER A 68 -5.65 8.33 -17.03
CA SER A 68 -6.77 7.97 -17.91
C SER A 68 -7.04 9.04 -18.97
N SER A 69 -7.10 10.32 -18.56
CA SER A 69 -7.25 11.46 -19.47
C SER A 69 -6.10 11.56 -20.48
N TYR A 70 -4.86 11.26 -20.08
CA TYR A 70 -3.70 11.33 -20.96
C TYR A 70 -3.62 10.16 -21.96
N LEU A 71 -4.10 8.98 -21.57
CA LEU A 71 -4.23 7.84 -22.49
C LEU A 71 -5.33 8.07 -23.52
N ASN A 72 -6.38 8.82 -23.17
CA ASN A 72 -7.50 9.14 -24.06
C ASN A 72 -8.08 7.89 -24.77
N GLY A 73 -8.32 6.83 -23.98
CA GLY A 73 -8.83 5.54 -24.45
C GLY A 73 -7.81 4.64 -25.16
N ARG A 74 -6.56 5.08 -25.33
CA ARG A 74 -5.48 4.29 -25.96
C ARG A 74 -4.68 3.54 -24.89
N GLY A 75 -5.13 2.35 -24.56
CA GLY A 75 -4.48 1.45 -23.59
C GLY A 75 -5.16 1.41 -22.23
N SER A 76 -4.69 0.49 -21.39
CA SER A 76 -5.24 0.27 -20.05
C SER A 76 -4.59 1.19 -19.03
N VAL A 77 -5.37 1.62 -18.04
CA VAL A 77 -4.85 2.34 -16.88
C VAL A 77 -4.17 1.32 -15.95
N PRO A 78 -2.92 1.56 -15.51
CA PRO A 78 -2.20 0.65 -14.63
C PRO A 78 -2.77 0.66 -13.21
N PHE A 79 -2.19 -0.12 -12.31
CA PHE A 79 -2.48 0.00 -10.89
C PHE A 79 -2.06 1.39 -10.38
N VAL A 80 -3.01 2.09 -9.76
CA VAL A 80 -2.78 3.36 -9.07
C VAL A 80 -3.53 3.32 -7.75
N GLY A 81 -2.79 3.27 -6.64
CA GLY A 81 -3.38 3.04 -5.32
C GLY A 81 -2.48 3.46 -4.16
N THR A 82 -2.86 3.02 -2.97
CA THR A 82 -2.06 3.18 -1.74
C THR A 82 -1.31 1.90 -1.42
N PHE A 83 -0.35 1.97 -0.48
CA PHE A 83 0.31 0.78 0.05
C PHE A 83 -0.71 -0.25 0.58
N HIS A 84 -1.74 0.20 1.31
CA HIS A 84 -2.81 -0.68 1.78
C HIS A 84 -3.64 -1.29 0.63
N SER A 85 -3.90 -0.53 -0.44
CA SER A 85 -4.62 -1.07 -1.60
C SER A 85 -3.83 -2.17 -2.29
N LEU A 86 -2.52 -1.97 -2.45
CA LEU A 86 -1.62 -2.96 -3.02
C LEU A 86 -1.47 -4.18 -2.10
N GLY A 87 -1.31 -3.97 -0.80
CA GLY A 87 -1.22 -5.06 0.18
C GLY A 87 -2.46 -5.95 0.19
N LEU A 88 -3.67 -5.36 0.09
CA LEU A 88 -4.91 -6.14 -0.04
C LEU A 88 -4.98 -6.93 -1.35
N GLU A 89 -4.47 -6.39 -2.46
CA GLU A 89 -4.40 -7.10 -3.73
C GLU A 89 -3.48 -8.32 -3.64
N ILE A 90 -2.30 -8.15 -3.02
CA ILE A 90 -1.35 -9.24 -2.73
C ILE A 90 -2.00 -10.31 -1.84
N ILE A 91 -2.65 -9.90 -0.75
CA ILE A 91 -3.31 -10.84 0.17
C ILE A 91 -4.38 -11.66 -0.56
N ARG A 92 -5.21 -11.01 -1.38
CA ARG A 92 -6.29 -11.68 -2.12
C ARG A 92 -5.78 -12.61 -3.22
N SER A 93 -4.60 -12.35 -3.79
CA SER A 93 -4.01 -13.23 -4.80
C SER A 93 -3.32 -14.45 -4.21
N HIS A 94 -2.92 -14.42 -2.94
CA HIS A 94 -2.19 -15.52 -2.29
C HIS A 94 -3.04 -16.33 -1.30
N LEU A 95 -4.08 -15.73 -0.70
CA LEU A 95 -4.90 -16.37 0.33
C LEU A 95 -6.35 -16.55 -0.14
N ASN A 96 -6.86 -17.78 -0.02
CA ASN A 96 -8.25 -18.12 -0.30
C ASN A 96 -8.80 -19.08 0.78
N PRO A 97 -9.76 -18.65 1.64
CA PRO A 97 -10.38 -17.34 1.64
C PRO A 97 -9.44 -16.24 2.17
N ALA A 98 -9.46 -15.07 1.51
CA ALA A 98 -8.74 -13.90 2.01
C ALA A 98 -9.30 -13.45 3.38
N PRO A 99 -8.46 -13.01 4.33
CA PRO A 99 -8.91 -12.55 5.64
C PRO A 99 -9.78 -11.29 5.54
N ARG A 100 -10.71 -11.16 6.48
CA ARG A 100 -11.63 -10.01 6.54
C ARG A 100 -10.97 -8.86 7.30
N LEU A 101 -10.96 -7.69 6.66
CA LEU A 101 -10.52 -6.44 7.30
C LEU A 101 -11.51 -6.00 8.38
N ILE A 102 -11.00 -5.67 9.58
CA ILE A 102 -11.80 -5.17 10.70
C ILE A 102 -11.60 -3.68 10.95
N SER A 103 -12.68 -3.02 11.37
CA SER A 103 -12.67 -1.62 11.79
C SER A 103 -12.08 -1.43 13.20
N THR A 104 -11.65 -0.21 13.53
CA THR A 104 -11.18 0.14 14.89
C THR A 104 -12.22 -0.13 15.98
N HIS A 105 -13.51 -0.04 15.64
CA HIS A 105 -14.59 -0.41 16.56
C HIS A 105 -14.58 -1.91 16.87
N GLU A 106 -14.45 -2.75 15.83
CA GLU A 106 -14.36 -4.20 16.01
C GLU A 106 -13.10 -4.61 16.76
N GLN A 107 -11.96 -3.95 16.51
CA GLN A 107 -10.74 -4.15 17.29
C GLN A 107 -10.99 -3.88 18.78
N SER A 108 -11.72 -2.81 19.09
CA SER A 108 -12.10 -2.44 20.45
C SER A 108 -13.01 -3.49 21.10
N ASP A 109 -13.97 -4.04 20.36
CA ASP A 109 -14.82 -5.13 20.82
C ASP A 109 -14.04 -6.41 21.09
N ILE A 110 -13.06 -6.74 20.25
CA ILE A 110 -12.20 -7.91 20.42
C ILE A 110 -11.39 -7.78 21.71
N LEU A 111 -10.76 -6.63 21.97
CA LEU A 111 -10.03 -6.41 23.22
C LEU A 111 -10.93 -6.62 24.45
N ARG A 112 -12.16 -6.10 24.42
CA ARG A 112 -13.14 -6.32 25.51
C ARG A 112 -13.52 -7.80 25.67
N LYS A 113 -13.79 -8.51 24.57
CA LYS A 113 -14.12 -9.95 24.57
C LYS A 113 -13.00 -10.81 25.14
N LEU A 114 -11.74 -10.43 24.88
CA LEU A 114 -10.56 -11.10 25.43
C LEU A 114 -10.32 -10.80 26.92
N GLY A 115 -11.17 -10.01 27.57
CA GLY A 115 -11.02 -9.62 28.98
C GLY A 115 -9.84 -8.68 29.23
N ILE A 116 -9.31 -8.05 28.18
CA ILE A 116 -8.18 -7.14 28.27
C ILE A 116 -8.64 -5.84 28.94
N LYS A 117 -8.05 -5.55 30.11
CA LYS A 117 -8.36 -4.35 30.90
C LYS A 117 -7.48 -3.18 30.47
N GLY A 118 -8.03 -1.98 30.48
CA GLY A 118 -7.30 -0.74 30.20
C GLY A 118 -8.05 0.20 29.27
N ARG A 119 -7.41 1.33 28.92
CA ARG A 119 -7.96 2.25 27.92
C ARG A 119 -7.71 1.68 26.53
N THR A 120 -8.76 1.16 25.91
CA THR A 120 -8.75 0.52 24.59
C THR A 120 -7.96 1.30 23.55
N GLU A 121 -8.19 2.60 23.43
CA GLU A 121 -7.47 3.47 22.48
C GLU A 121 -5.96 3.45 22.70
N LYS A 122 -5.51 3.55 23.95
CA LYS A 122 -4.08 3.51 24.29
C LYS A 122 -3.46 2.16 23.93
N LEU A 123 -4.19 1.07 24.13
CA LEU A 123 -3.75 -0.27 23.81
C LEU A 123 -3.65 -0.49 22.29
N LEU A 124 -4.68 -0.10 21.54
CA LEU A 124 -4.69 -0.17 20.08
C LEU A 124 -3.58 0.68 19.46
N ASN A 125 -3.32 1.88 20.00
CA ASN A 125 -2.20 2.72 19.55
C ASN A 125 -0.84 2.02 19.77
N ARG A 126 -0.66 1.31 20.89
CA ARG A 126 0.59 0.58 21.18
C ARG A 126 0.72 -0.66 20.27
N ILE A 127 -0.37 -1.39 20.01
CA ILE A 127 -0.41 -2.48 19.03
C ILE A 127 -0.05 -1.97 17.63
N SER A 128 -0.69 -0.89 17.19
CA SER A 128 -0.45 -0.25 15.89
C SER A 128 1.00 0.22 15.74
N TYR A 129 1.56 0.81 16.80
CA TYR A 129 2.97 1.21 16.83
C TYR A 129 3.92 0.02 16.61
N ILE A 130 3.69 -1.09 17.33
CA ILE A 130 4.48 -2.33 17.20
C ILE A 130 4.42 -2.84 15.75
N LYS A 131 3.20 -2.94 15.17
CA LYS A 131 3.00 -3.40 13.79
C LYS A 131 3.67 -2.49 12.75
N ASN A 132 3.57 -1.17 12.91
CA ASN A 132 4.11 -0.20 11.95
C ASN A 132 5.63 0.01 12.06
N THR A 133 6.23 -0.32 13.20
CA THR A 133 7.68 -0.22 13.42
C THR A 133 8.41 -1.54 13.22
N LEU A 134 7.69 -2.65 13.04
CA LEU A 134 8.23 -4.01 12.97
C LEU A 134 9.13 -4.32 14.18
N THR A 135 8.77 -3.81 15.34
CA THR A 135 9.48 -4.04 16.61
C THR A 135 8.85 -5.18 17.37
N GLU A 136 9.63 -5.83 18.23
CA GLU A 136 9.10 -6.82 19.16
C GLU A 136 8.32 -6.12 20.29
N PRO A 137 7.18 -6.70 20.74
CA PRO A 137 6.42 -6.14 21.84
C PRO A 137 7.23 -6.20 23.16
N GLU A 138 7.22 -5.11 23.90
CA GLU A 138 7.75 -5.06 25.27
C GLU A 138 7.02 -6.05 26.21
N ASP A 139 7.70 -6.54 27.24
CA ASP A 139 7.17 -7.54 28.19
C ASP A 139 5.77 -7.21 28.72
N GLU A 140 5.51 -5.94 29.03
CA GLU A 140 4.22 -5.47 29.56
C GLU A 140 3.03 -5.67 28.62
N ILE A 141 3.26 -5.62 27.30
CA ILE A 141 2.20 -5.73 26.28
C ILE A 141 2.29 -7.05 25.50
N ASN A 142 3.38 -7.80 25.61
CA ASN A 142 3.64 -9.00 24.84
C ASN A 142 2.50 -10.03 24.94
N GLU A 143 2.04 -10.36 26.15
CA GLU A 143 0.93 -11.30 26.34
C GLU A 143 -0.37 -10.82 25.66
N LEU A 144 -0.69 -9.54 25.81
CA LEU A 144 -1.87 -8.91 25.22
C LEU A 144 -1.79 -8.90 23.69
N TYR A 145 -0.64 -8.48 23.16
CA TYR A 145 -0.36 -8.45 21.73
C TYR A 145 -0.48 -9.86 21.13
N GLY A 146 0.07 -10.87 21.81
CA GLY A 146 -0.03 -12.28 21.42
C GLY A 146 -1.47 -12.78 21.39
N LYS A 147 -2.27 -12.50 22.45
CA LYS A 147 -3.69 -12.87 22.52
C LYS A 147 -4.52 -12.20 21.41
N TYR A 148 -4.31 -10.90 21.19
CA TYR A 148 -5.01 -10.15 20.17
C TYR A 148 -4.73 -10.69 18.76
N ASN A 149 -3.46 -10.85 18.38
CA ASN A 149 -3.12 -11.35 17.05
C ASN A 149 -3.49 -12.83 16.85
N SER A 150 -3.47 -13.64 17.90
CA SER A 150 -3.96 -15.03 17.82
C SER A 150 -5.46 -15.07 17.57
N TYR A 151 -6.24 -14.23 18.25
CA TYR A 151 -7.68 -14.10 17.99
C TYR A 151 -7.95 -13.71 16.53
N LEU A 152 -7.21 -12.72 15.98
CA LEU A 152 -7.36 -12.32 14.59
C LEU A 152 -7.12 -13.48 13.62
N ARG A 153 -6.01 -14.21 13.81
CA ARG A 153 -5.65 -15.36 12.96
C ARG A 153 -6.69 -16.48 13.03
N GLU A 154 -7.11 -16.86 14.22
CA GLU A 154 -8.10 -17.94 14.44
C GLU A 154 -9.46 -17.65 13.77
N HIS A 155 -9.81 -16.37 13.63
CA HIS A 155 -11.07 -15.93 13.03
C HIS A 155 -10.92 -15.46 11.57
N ASN A 156 -9.75 -15.67 10.96
CA ASN A 156 -9.42 -15.18 9.62
C ASN A 156 -9.68 -13.67 9.44
N LEU A 157 -9.23 -12.88 10.41
CA LEU A 157 -9.36 -11.43 10.46
C LEU A 157 -7.98 -10.77 10.33
N ILE A 158 -7.97 -9.55 9.79
CA ILE A 158 -6.81 -8.64 9.80
C ILE A 158 -7.27 -7.24 10.13
N ASP A 159 -6.44 -6.43 10.79
CA ASP A 159 -6.66 -4.99 10.87
C ASP A 159 -5.89 -4.22 9.77
N LEU A 160 -5.96 -2.88 9.81
CA LEU A 160 -5.36 -2.04 8.77
C LEU A 160 -3.83 -2.18 8.74
N ASP A 161 -3.20 -2.27 9.91
CA ASP A 161 -1.74 -2.36 10.03
C ASP A 161 -1.24 -3.74 9.57
N ASP A 162 -2.04 -4.79 9.79
CA ASP A 162 -1.74 -6.15 9.29
C ASP A 162 -1.64 -6.23 7.77
N ILE A 163 -2.29 -5.34 7.03
CA ILE A 163 -2.26 -5.38 5.55
C ILE A 163 -0.81 -5.33 5.06
N LEU A 164 0.03 -4.47 5.65
CA LEU A 164 1.41 -4.29 5.22
C LEU A 164 2.29 -5.45 5.69
N THR A 165 2.16 -5.87 6.96
CA THR A 165 3.00 -6.94 7.52
C THR A 165 2.67 -8.30 6.90
N VAL A 166 1.38 -8.62 6.71
CA VAL A 166 0.94 -9.87 6.08
C VAL A 166 1.33 -9.90 4.60
N SER A 167 1.09 -8.83 3.83
CA SER A 167 1.46 -8.81 2.40
C SER A 167 2.97 -8.93 2.21
N ALA A 168 3.79 -8.27 3.03
CA ALA A 168 5.24 -8.41 2.99
C ALA A 168 5.69 -9.85 3.33
N GLY A 169 5.08 -10.47 4.35
CA GLY A 169 5.36 -11.86 4.72
C GLY A 169 5.01 -12.88 3.62
N LEU A 170 3.90 -12.67 2.90
CA LEU A 170 3.50 -13.50 1.76
C LEU A 170 4.52 -13.44 0.62
N LEU A 171 5.01 -12.23 0.29
CA LEU A 171 6.03 -12.06 -0.74
C LEU A 171 7.37 -12.67 -0.32
N ALA A 172 7.77 -12.54 0.95
CA ALA A 172 9.02 -13.10 1.44
C ALA A 172 9.03 -14.64 1.50
N SER A 173 7.87 -15.25 1.76
CA SER A 173 7.72 -16.71 1.82
C SER A 173 7.51 -17.37 0.44
N SER A 174 7.19 -16.57 -0.58
CA SER A 174 7.04 -17.01 -1.98
C SER A 174 7.97 -16.19 -2.89
N PRO A 175 9.30 -16.34 -2.77
CA PRO A 175 10.22 -15.60 -3.62
C PRO A 175 9.95 -15.94 -5.10
N PRO A 176 9.99 -14.95 -6.00
CA PRO A 176 9.79 -15.21 -7.43
C PRO A 176 10.85 -16.20 -7.91
N GLU A 177 10.45 -17.23 -8.66
CA GLU A 177 11.42 -18.09 -9.35
C GLU A 177 12.28 -17.20 -10.27
N PRO A 178 13.61 -17.40 -10.29
CA PRO A 178 14.46 -16.67 -11.22
C PRO A 178 14.01 -17.00 -12.65
N GLY A 179 13.52 -15.98 -13.35
CA GLY A 179 13.14 -16.03 -14.76
C GLY A 179 14.33 -16.08 -15.71
#